data_AF-A0A7W2FYX9-F1
#
_entry.id   AF-A0A7W2FYX9-F1
#
_cell.length_a   1.000
_cell.length_b   1.000
_cell.length_c   1.000
_cell.angle_alpha   90.00
_cell.angle_beta   90.00
_cell.angle_gamma   90.00
#
_symmetry.space_group_name_H-M   'P 1'
#
loop_
_entity.id
_entity.type
_entity.pdbx_description
1 polymer ?
#
loop_
_entity_poly.entity_id
_entity_poly.type
_entity_poly.pdbx_seq_one_letter_code
_entity_poly.pdbx_strand_id
1 'polypeptide(L)'
;MNTRSYLCSECGTETNLPFTQLNPQTFTCPSCKSIFDIKLDRTLHFKGKFIGDFYNNFAQLGEIINYKNKKYHVVGISTKKEKNGSEKWNEYIVVDQTGDLFFLSHGNDFFSFLQEIDFKQIENDLVSSKPINFLRKNYDYKFESTAETFCASGLFFNDIFDNVRALTFEDRYEGSDFISVEYYTNKTEAFKGIYLDESSFKRLFATQREINYTKSNVSKNIALLFAFIGLILVILQYVLNSNHTSSTTFTGMLVKEPNHHEFVKSGSYKVEKDNQKVTVEFVSETQNSNTSLNVALVNEKTNETHLIQGVKHFFNSKNYASSNKVQFCGINKGSYHLVFASNLSDQTQNNIDIDYKIQIGGTSLTWLYISLALVIAIGFIYNYTIVENTDLTRIQKFSDFINHKKKQPLIIVLLIIGAFIAGNYMFVSNQNCSNNINTSELENASYTGSRNHYVHRIYSSGSHK
;
A
#
# COMPACT_ATOMS: atom_id res chain seq x y z
N MET A 1 6.04 -23.33 5.07
CA MET A 1 5.56 -24.47 4.25
C MET A 1 6.69 -24.87 3.33
N ASN A 2 7.04 -26.16 3.25
CA ASN A 2 8.04 -26.61 2.30
C ASN A 2 7.42 -26.60 0.90
N THR A 3 7.90 -25.71 0.05
CA THR A 3 7.56 -25.64 -1.38
C THR A 3 8.74 -26.17 -2.18
N ARG A 4 8.44 -26.73 -3.36
CA ARG A 4 9.43 -27.05 -4.39
C ARG A 4 9.25 -26.07 -5.54
N SER A 5 10.37 -25.59 -6.06
CA SER A 5 10.41 -24.66 -7.19
C SER A 5 10.71 -25.42 -8.48
N TYR A 6 9.99 -25.06 -9.54
CA TYR A 6 10.17 -25.57 -10.90
C TYR A 6 10.39 -24.38 -11.84
N LEU A 7 11.62 -24.23 -12.34
CA LEU A 7 11.99 -23.15 -13.25
C LEU A 7 11.78 -23.58 -14.71
N CYS A 8 10.92 -22.86 -15.43
CA CYS A 8 10.69 -23.13 -16.85
C CYS A 8 11.81 -22.53 -17.71
N SER A 9 12.57 -23.37 -18.42
CA SER A 9 13.64 -22.92 -19.34
C SER A 9 13.12 -22.09 -20.53
N GLU A 10 11.87 -22.31 -20.94
CA GLU A 10 11.28 -21.68 -22.14
C GLU A 10 10.80 -20.25 -21.91
N CYS A 11 10.46 -19.86 -20.67
CA CYS A 11 9.93 -18.52 -20.38
C CYS A 11 10.45 -17.89 -19.08
N GLY A 12 11.35 -18.57 -18.36
CA GLY A 12 11.90 -18.10 -17.09
C GLY A 12 10.91 -18.07 -15.93
N THR A 13 9.68 -18.55 -16.10
CA THR A 13 8.70 -18.56 -15.02
C THR A 13 9.09 -19.59 -13.96
N GLU A 14 9.24 -19.14 -12.72
CA GLU A 14 9.42 -19.99 -11.55
C GLU A 14 8.05 -20.38 -10.97
N THR A 15 7.77 -21.68 -10.87
CA THR A 15 6.52 -22.20 -10.33
C THR A 15 6.78 -22.88 -8.98
N ASN A 16 6.28 -22.28 -7.91
CA ASN A 16 6.40 -22.83 -6.56
C ASN A 16 5.17 -23.66 -6.21
N LEU A 17 5.35 -24.97 -6.04
CA LEU A 17 4.29 -25.89 -5.66
C LEU A 17 4.58 -26.52 -4.29
N PRO A 18 3.55 -26.88 -3.51
CA PRO A 18 3.72 -27.59 -2.24
C PRO A 18 4.52 -28.89 -2.41
N PHE A 19 5.40 -29.17 -1.46
CA PHE A 19 6.12 -30.44 -1.42
C PHE A 19 5.13 -31.59 -1.20
N THR A 20 5.29 -32.65 -2.01
CA THR A 20 4.66 -33.95 -1.81
C THR A 20 5.73 -35.05 -1.82
N GLN A 21 5.47 -36.17 -1.14
CA GLN A 21 6.33 -37.36 -1.15
C GLN A 21 6.31 -38.10 -2.49
N LEU A 22 5.29 -37.85 -3.34
CA LEU A 22 5.20 -38.45 -4.66
C LEU A 22 6.28 -37.90 -5.60
N ASN A 23 6.68 -38.75 -6.56
CA ASN A 23 7.63 -38.40 -7.61
C ASN A 23 6.87 -38.11 -8.92
N PRO A 24 6.64 -36.83 -9.26
CA PRO A 24 6.01 -36.49 -10.53
C PRO A 24 6.91 -36.86 -11.70
N GLN A 25 6.30 -37.29 -12.80
CA GLN A 25 6.99 -37.69 -14.03
C GLN A 25 7.06 -36.54 -15.04
N THR A 26 6.06 -35.67 -15.03
CA THR A 26 5.93 -34.56 -15.98
C THR A 26 5.57 -33.26 -15.26
N PHE A 27 6.14 -32.17 -15.73
CA PHE A 27 5.81 -30.80 -15.33
C PHE A 27 5.34 -30.02 -16.55
N THR A 28 4.24 -29.27 -16.43
CA THR A 28 3.80 -28.35 -17.47
C THR A 28 3.73 -26.93 -16.92
N CYS A 29 4.44 -26.00 -17.56
CA CYS A 29 4.55 -24.63 -17.11
C CYS A 29 3.20 -23.89 -17.19
N PRO A 30 2.69 -23.27 -16.11
CA PRO A 30 1.44 -22.51 -16.12
C PRO A 30 1.45 -21.27 -17.02
N SER A 31 2.63 -20.68 -17.23
CA SER A 31 2.75 -19.42 -17.98
C SER A 31 2.77 -19.66 -19.48
N CYS A 32 3.68 -20.52 -19.96
CA CYS A 32 3.88 -20.72 -21.39
C CYS A 32 3.39 -22.08 -21.92
N LYS A 33 2.84 -22.95 -21.06
CA LYS A 33 2.33 -24.29 -21.39
C LYS A 33 3.37 -25.27 -21.96
N SER A 34 4.65 -24.96 -21.79
CA SER A 34 5.74 -25.88 -22.12
C SER A 34 5.75 -27.08 -21.18
N ILE A 35 6.02 -28.25 -21.74
CA ILE A 35 5.92 -29.56 -21.10
C ILE A 35 7.34 -30.10 -20.94
N PHE A 36 7.60 -30.67 -19.78
CA PHE A 36 8.90 -31.17 -19.38
C PHE A 36 8.77 -32.56 -18.76
N ASP A 37 9.63 -33.49 -19.17
CA ASP A 37 9.89 -34.70 -18.40
C ASP A 37 10.77 -34.36 -17.19
N ILE A 38 10.45 -34.95 -16.05
CA ILE A 38 11.21 -34.83 -14.81
C ILE A 38 12.09 -36.08 -14.69
N LYS A 39 13.41 -35.92 -14.77
CA LYS A 39 14.36 -37.02 -14.59
C LYS A 39 14.57 -37.33 -13.10
N LEU A 40 15.23 -38.46 -12.82
CA LEU A 40 15.54 -38.91 -11.44
C LEU A 40 16.35 -37.88 -10.65
N ASP A 41 17.25 -37.15 -11.32
CA ASP A 41 18.03 -36.05 -10.76
C ASP A 41 17.24 -34.73 -10.65
N ARG A 42 15.95 -34.75 -11.00
CA ARG A 42 14.99 -33.64 -10.98
C ARG A 42 15.26 -32.56 -12.02
N THR A 43 16.08 -32.83 -13.02
CA THR A 43 16.24 -31.95 -14.17
C THR A 43 14.99 -31.99 -15.05
N LEU A 44 14.66 -30.84 -15.65
CA LEU A 44 13.53 -30.69 -16.55
C LEU A 44 14.01 -30.78 -18.00
N HIS A 45 13.49 -31.75 -18.74
CA HIS A 45 13.78 -31.94 -20.16
C HIS A 45 12.56 -31.56 -21.00
N PHE A 46 12.70 -30.54 -21.84
CA PHE A 46 11.62 -30.08 -22.71
C PHE A 46 11.14 -31.19 -23.65
N LYS A 47 9.83 -31.46 -23.65
CA LYS A 47 9.18 -32.50 -24.48
C LYS A 47 8.23 -31.90 -25.51
N GLY A 48 7.76 -30.66 -25.30
CA GLY A 48 6.84 -30.00 -26.21
C GLY A 48 6.06 -28.90 -25.52
N LYS A 49 4.94 -28.49 -26.12
CA LYS A 49 4.10 -27.42 -25.61
C LYS A 49 2.65 -27.63 -26.01
N PHE A 50 1.72 -27.42 -25.10
CA PHE A 50 0.30 -27.39 -25.45
C PHE A 50 -0.07 -26.10 -26.17
N ILE A 51 -0.94 -26.22 -27.17
CA ILE A 51 -1.50 -25.08 -27.92
C ILE A 51 -2.92 -24.76 -27.39
N GLY A 52 -3.61 -25.74 -26.79
CA GLY A 52 -4.95 -25.58 -26.25
C GLY A 52 -5.02 -24.65 -25.03
N ASP A 53 -6.24 -24.25 -24.69
CA ASP A 53 -6.59 -23.49 -23.50
C ASP A 53 -7.39 -24.34 -22.51
N PHE A 54 -7.36 -23.94 -21.24
CA PHE A 54 -8.20 -24.53 -20.22
C PHE A 54 -9.68 -24.24 -20.47
N TYR A 55 -10.52 -25.25 -20.30
CA TYR A 55 -11.96 -25.15 -20.53
C TYR A 55 -12.74 -25.01 -19.22
N ASN A 56 -13.43 -23.91 -18.92
CA ASN A 56 -14.25 -23.77 -17.69
C ASN A 56 -13.50 -24.12 -16.38
N ASN A 57 -12.24 -23.70 -16.23
CA ASN A 57 -11.42 -24.05 -15.08
C ASN A 57 -11.91 -23.42 -13.77
N PHE A 58 -12.12 -24.24 -12.73
CA PHE A 58 -12.52 -23.78 -11.40
C PHE A 58 -11.37 -23.60 -10.41
N ALA A 59 -10.18 -24.17 -10.65
CA ALA A 59 -9.11 -24.18 -9.65
C ALA A 59 -7.84 -23.43 -10.09
N GLN A 60 -7.00 -23.08 -9.14
CA GLN A 60 -5.66 -22.57 -9.40
C GLN A 60 -4.60 -23.54 -8.86
N LEU A 61 -3.44 -23.61 -9.52
CA LEU A 61 -2.31 -24.35 -8.99
C LEU A 61 -1.89 -23.81 -7.62
N GLY A 62 -1.63 -24.72 -6.69
CA GLY A 62 -1.31 -24.43 -5.29
C GLY A 62 -2.51 -24.11 -4.41
N GLU A 63 -3.73 -24.01 -4.96
CA GLU A 63 -4.96 -23.77 -4.18
C GLU A 63 -5.16 -24.86 -3.13
N ILE A 64 -5.55 -24.45 -1.92
CA ILE A 64 -5.70 -25.35 -0.77
C ILE A 64 -7.14 -25.87 -0.73
N ILE A 65 -7.29 -27.19 -0.62
CA ILE A 65 -8.56 -27.87 -0.43
C ILE A 65 -8.56 -28.51 0.96
N ASN A 66 -9.58 -28.21 1.76
CA ASN A 66 -9.79 -28.86 3.04
C ASN A 66 -10.80 -29.99 2.87
N TYR A 67 -10.36 -31.23 3.06
CA TYR A 67 -11.22 -32.41 2.92
C TYR A 67 -10.95 -33.38 4.08
N LYS A 68 -12.01 -33.84 4.76
CA LYS A 68 -11.93 -34.75 5.93
C LYS A 68 -10.88 -34.32 6.97
N ASN A 69 -10.84 -33.03 7.32
CA ASN A 69 -9.88 -32.42 8.26
C ASN A 69 -8.39 -32.53 7.86
N LYS A 70 -8.10 -32.87 6.61
CA LYS A 70 -6.76 -32.82 6.02
C LYS A 70 -6.67 -31.67 5.01
N LYS A 71 -5.47 -31.12 4.88
CA LYS A 71 -5.14 -30.08 3.90
C LYS A 71 -4.49 -30.71 2.69
N TYR A 72 -5.10 -30.50 1.53
CA TYR A 72 -4.57 -30.90 0.24
C TYR A 72 -4.30 -29.67 -0.63
N HIS A 73 -3.55 -29.88 -1.70
CA HIS A 73 -3.17 -28.85 -2.64
C HIS A 73 -3.42 -29.30 -4.07
N VAL A 74 -3.97 -28.41 -4.90
CA VAL A 74 -4.07 -28.63 -6.35
C VAL A 74 -2.68 -28.52 -6.95
N VAL A 75 -2.13 -29.63 -7.44
CA VAL A 75 -0.77 -29.68 -8.01
C VAL A 75 -0.76 -29.86 -9.52
N GLY A 76 -1.84 -30.37 -10.10
CA GLY A 76 -1.99 -30.56 -11.53
C GLY A 76 -3.40 -30.17 -11.97
N ILE A 77 -3.51 -29.56 -13.14
CA ILE A 77 -4.76 -29.21 -13.80
C ILE A 77 -4.63 -29.60 -15.27
N SER A 78 -5.55 -30.40 -15.79
CA SER A 78 -5.60 -30.74 -17.21
C SER A 78 -6.99 -30.59 -17.77
N THR A 79 -7.09 -30.10 -19.00
CA THR A 79 -8.30 -30.23 -19.81
C THR A 79 -8.12 -31.43 -20.73
N LYS A 80 -9.02 -32.40 -20.59
CA LYS A 80 -9.14 -33.53 -21.51
C LYS A 80 -10.13 -33.19 -22.61
N LYS A 81 -9.96 -33.84 -23.76
CA LYS A 81 -10.86 -33.75 -24.89
C LYS A 81 -11.13 -35.16 -25.41
N GLU A 82 -12.37 -35.43 -25.74
CA GLU A 82 -12.73 -36.66 -26.44
C GLU A 82 -12.05 -36.73 -27.82
N LYS A 83 -11.40 -37.84 -28.14
CA LYS A 83 -10.56 -37.99 -29.34
C LYS A 83 -11.33 -37.74 -30.65
N ASN A 84 -12.57 -38.22 -30.72
CA ASN A 84 -13.44 -38.10 -31.89
C ASN A 84 -14.63 -37.16 -31.64
N GLY A 85 -14.61 -36.40 -30.54
CA GLY A 85 -15.71 -35.54 -30.11
C GLY A 85 -15.30 -34.08 -29.92
N SER A 86 -16.28 -33.25 -29.60
CA SER A 86 -16.08 -31.87 -29.18
C SER A 86 -16.06 -31.71 -27.66
N GLU A 87 -16.44 -32.74 -26.91
CA GLU A 87 -16.57 -32.69 -25.47
C GLU A 87 -15.21 -32.51 -24.79
N LYS A 88 -15.23 -31.65 -23.76
CA LYS A 88 -14.06 -31.30 -22.95
C LYS A 88 -14.46 -31.25 -21.49
N TRP A 89 -13.56 -31.72 -20.65
CA TRP A 89 -13.70 -31.65 -19.20
C TRP A 89 -12.35 -31.32 -18.57
N ASN A 90 -12.37 -30.86 -17.32
CA ASN A 90 -11.16 -30.68 -16.55
C ASN A 90 -10.97 -31.78 -15.54
N GLU A 91 -9.71 -32.03 -15.25
CA GLU A 91 -9.24 -32.89 -14.18
C GLU A 91 -8.26 -32.11 -13.31
N TYR A 92 -8.34 -32.37 -12.01
CA TYR A 92 -7.51 -31.78 -10.98
C TYR A 92 -6.84 -32.88 -10.19
N ILE A 93 -5.53 -32.75 -10.02
CA ILE A 93 -4.74 -33.63 -9.16
C ILE A 93 -4.55 -32.92 -7.83
N VAL A 94 -5.09 -33.51 -6.77
CA VAL A 94 -5.13 -32.93 -5.44
C VAL A 94 -4.35 -33.83 -4.49
N VAL A 95 -3.30 -33.29 -3.86
CA VAL A 95 -2.34 -34.09 -3.07
C VAL A 95 -2.01 -33.42 -1.75
N ASP A 96 -1.77 -34.22 -0.71
CA ASP A 96 -1.22 -33.75 0.55
C ASP A 96 0.32 -33.92 0.64
N GLN A 97 0.89 -33.54 1.79
CA GLN A 97 2.33 -33.65 2.01
C GLN A 97 2.82 -35.09 2.19
N THR A 98 1.93 -36.02 2.57
CA THR A 98 2.23 -37.44 2.77
C THR A 98 2.17 -38.23 1.46
N GLY A 99 1.61 -37.65 0.40
CA GLY A 99 1.40 -38.30 -0.88
C GLY A 99 0.02 -38.95 -1.02
N ASP A 100 -0.88 -38.74 -0.06
CA ASP A 100 -2.30 -39.06 -0.20
C ASP A 100 -2.89 -38.14 -1.26
N LEU A 101 -3.51 -38.71 -2.29
CA LEU A 101 -4.01 -37.99 -3.45
C LEU A 101 -5.41 -38.43 -3.82
N PHE A 102 -6.18 -37.52 -4.38
CA PHE A 102 -7.44 -37.79 -5.05
C PHE A 102 -7.57 -36.91 -6.29
N PHE A 103 -8.51 -37.25 -7.14
CA PHE A 103 -8.79 -36.52 -8.36
C PHE A 103 -10.16 -35.88 -8.28
N LEU A 104 -10.28 -34.69 -8.86
CA LEU A 104 -11.57 -34.05 -9.11
C LEU A 104 -11.71 -33.91 -10.62
N SER A 105 -12.92 -34.13 -11.14
CA SER A 105 -13.19 -33.95 -12.56
C SER A 105 -14.52 -33.23 -12.76
N HIS A 106 -14.60 -32.39 -13.78
CA HIS A 106 -15.87 -31.78 -14.15
C HIS A 106 -15.98 -31.50 -15.64
N GLY A 107 -17.16 -31.80 -16.18
CA GLY A 107 -17.61 -31.45 -17.52
C GLY A 107 -18.74 -30.44 -17.48
N ASN A 108 -19.52 -30.35 -18.55
CA ASN A 108 -20.70 -29.49 -18.61
C ASN A 108 -21.89 -30.03 -17.80
N ASP A 109 -21.95 -31.35 -17.65
CA ASP A 109 -23.07 -32.10 -17.13
C ASP A 109 -22.70 -32.98 -15.92
N PHE A 110 -21.42 -33.02 -15.54
CA PHE A 110 -20.97 -33.79 -14.39
C PHE A 110 -19.92 -33.06 -13.55
N PHE A 111 -19.91 -33.39 -12.26
CA PHE A 111 -18.86 -33.05 -11.31
C PHE A 111 -18.57 -34.32 -10.51
N SER A 112 -17.31 -34.66 -10.32
CA SER A 112 -16.96 -35.90 -9.66
C SER A 112 -15.71 -35.81 -8.81
N PHE A 113 -15.70 -36.66 -7.78
CA PHE A 113 -14.57 -36.96 -6.94
C PHE A 113 -14.14 -38.39 -7.23
N LEU A 114 -12.84 -38.63 -7.44
CA LEU A 114 -12.30 -39.95 -7.73
C LEU A 114 -11.15 -40.30 -6.78
N GLN A 115 -11.17 -41.53 -6.29
CA GLN A 115 -10.09 -42.14 -5.51
C GLN A 115 -9.60 -43.39 -6.23
N GLU A 116 -8.29 -43.51 -6.40
CA GLU A 116 -7.68 -44.72 -6.96
C GLU A 116 -7.96 -45.94 -6.06
N ILE A 117 -8.24 -47.08 -6.69
CA ILE A 117 -8.42 -48.38 -6.06
C ILE A 117 -7.50 -49.40 -6.73
N ASP A 118 -7.08 -50.43 -5.99
CA ASP A 118 -6.27 -51.50 -6.57
C ASP A 118 -7.09 -52.28 -7.61
N PHE A 119 -6.65 -52.22 -8.87
CA PHE A 119 -7.30 -52.88 -10.01
C PHE A 119 -7.52 -54.39 -9.77
N LYS A 120 -6.63 -55.05 -9.02
CA LYS A 120 -6.77 -56.49 -8.69
C LYS A 120 -8.06 -56.82 -7.95
N GLN A 121 -8.67 -55.84 -7.28
CA GLN A 121 -9.93 -56.04 -6.55
C GLN A 121 -11.13 -56.23 -7.50
N ILE A 122 -11.03 -55.77 -8.76
CA ILE A 122 -12.13 -55.78 -9.73
C ILE A 122 -11.78 -56.52 -11.05
N GLU A 123 -10.53 -56.92 -11.23
CA GLU A 123 -10.00 -57.55 -12.44
C GLU A 123 -10.82 -58.78 -12.88
N ASN A 124 -11.15 -59.68 -11.95
CA ASN A 124 -11.89 -60.91 -12.25
C ASN A 124 -13.30 -60.66 -12.79
N ASP A 125 -13.99 -59.65 -12.25
CA ASP A 125 -15.34 -59.30 -12.68
C ASP A 125 -15.34 -58.72 -14.08
N LEU A 126 -14.31 -57.93 -14.38
CA LEU A 126 -14.11 -57.30 -15.68
C LEU A 126 -13.80 -58.31 -16.79
N VAL A 127 -12.94 -59.30 -16.52
CA VAL A 127 -12.62 -60.39 -17.46
C VAL A 127 -13.84 -61.29 -17.71
N SER A 128 -14.70 -61.46 -16.71
CA SER A 128 -15.90 -62.29 -16.80
C SER A 128 -17.09 -61.61 -17.46
N SER A 129 -16.95 -60.35 -17.90
CA SER A 129 -18.04 -59.48 -18.39
C SER A 129 -19.24 -59.43 -17.43
N LYS A 130 -18.97 -59.49 -16.12
CA LYS A 130 -19.99 -59.40 -15.07
C LYS A 130 -20.11 -57.96 -14.57
N PRO A 131 -21.23 -57.60 -13.94
CA PRO A 131 -21.29 -56.40 -13.11
C PRO A 131 -20.14 -56.44 -12.09
N ILE A 132 -19.46 -55.31 -11.90
CA ILE A 132 -18.35 -55.24 -10.94
C ILE A 132 -18.94 -55.27 -9.53
N ASN A 133 -18.48 -56.21 -8.70
CA ASN A 133 -18.83 -56.26 -7.29
C ASN A 133 -17.73 -55.62 -6.45
N PHE A 134 -18.00 -54.44 -5.92
CA PHE A 134 -17.02 -53.70 -5.12
C PHE A 134 -17.69 -53.13 -3.87
N LEU A 135 -17.08 -53.37 -2.70
CA LEU A 135 -17.61 -52.92 -1.40
C LEU A 135 -19.09 -53.26 -1.17
N ARG A 136 -19.53 -54.47 -1.62
CA ARG A 136 -20.92 -54.96 -1.54
C ARG A 136 -21.94 -54.20 -2.40
N LYS A 137 -21.48 -53.37 -3.35
CA LYS A 137 -22.30 -52.75 -4.39
C LYS A 137 -22.02 -53.43 -5.74
N ASN A 138 -23.02 -53.43 -6.62
CA ASN A 138 -22.86 -53.92 -7.99
C ASN A 138 -22.91 -52.74 -8.96
N TYR A 139 -21.93 -52.68 -9.85
CA TYR A 139 -21.78 -51.62 -10.83
C TYR A 139 -21.99 -52.21 -12.24
N ASP A 140 -22.91 -51.62 -12.99
CA ASP A 140 -23.24 -52.05 -14.35
C ASP A 140 -22.51 -51.17 -15.36
N TYR A 141 -22.03 -51.78 -16.44
CA TYR A 141 -21.40 -51.05 -17.54
C TYR A 141 -22.35 -50.00 -18.13
N LYS A 142 -21.83 -48.80 -18.37
CA LYS A 142 -22.61 -47.69 -18.93
C LYS A 142 -22.07 -47.24 -20.28
N PHE A 143 -20.82 -46.82 -20.32
CA PHE A 143 -20.22 -46.28 -21.53
C PHE A 143 -18.69 -46.42 -21.52
N GLU A 144 -18.13 -46.25 -22.71
CA GLU A 144 -16.71 -46.18 -22.97
C GLU A 144 -16.39 -44.81 -23.56
N SER A 145 -15.25 -44.23 -23.16
CA SER A 145 -14.75 -42.99 -23.72
C SER A 145 -13.26 -43.10 -24.06
N THR A 146 -12.81 -42.31 -25.03
CA THR A 146 -11.37 -42.20 -25.34
C THR A 146 -10.98 -40.73 -25.35
N ALA A 147 -9.97 -40.38 -24.56
CA ALA A 147 -9.58 -39.01 -24.29
C ALA A 147 -8.11 -38.75 -24.56
N GLU A 148 -7.82 -37.53 -25.01
CA GLU A 148 -6.46 -36.98 -25.10
C GLU A 148 -6.33 -35.73 -24.24
N THR A 149 -5.11 -35.40 -23.80
CA THR A 149 -4.87 -34.14 -23.07
C THR A 149 -4.80 -32.97 -24.04
N PHE A 150 -5.73 -32.03 -23.93
CA PHE A 150 -5.80 -30.83 -24.78
C PHE A 150 -4.94 -29.68 -24.24
N CYS A 151 -4.92 -29.51 -22.93
CA CYS A 151 -4.12 -28.51 -22.23
C CYS A 151 -3.82 -29.01 -20.82
N ALA A 152 -2.68 -28.59 -20.25
CA ALA A 152 -2.34 -28.94 -18.88
C ALA A 152 -1.42 -27.92 -18.22
N SER A 153 -1.33 -27.99 -16.90
CA SER A 153 -0.43 -27.19 -16.08
C SER A 153 -0.18 -27.86 -14.73
N GLY A 154 1.04 -27.74 -14.22
CA GLY A 154 1.44 -28.29 -12.92
C GLY A 154 2.15 -29.63 -13.06
N LEU A 155 2.00 -30.48 -12.05
CA LEU A 155 2.67 -31.77 -11.90
C LEU A 155 1.73 -32.92 -12.25
N PHE A 156 2.28 -33.90 -12.97
CA PHE A 156 1.59 -35.12 -13.38
C PHE A 156 2.42 -36.35 -13.04
N PHE A 157 1.75 -37.43 -12.66
CA PHE A 157 2.36 -38.67 -12.17
C PHE A 157 2.37 -39.79 -13.23
N ASN A 158 1.95 -39.46 -14.45
CA ASN A 158 1.90 -40.31 -15.63
C ASN A 158 2.38 -39.52 -16.86
N ASP A 159 2.60 -40.22 -17.98
CA ASP A 159 2.85 -39.56 -19.26
C ASP A 159 1.60 -38.83 -19.71
N ILE A 160 1.68 -37.50 -19.77
CA ILE A 160 0.55 -36.64 -20.08
C ILE A 160 0.04 -36.77 -21.52
N PHE A 161 0.84 -37.37 -22.40
CA PHE A 161 0.50 -37.61 -23.81
C PHE A 161 -0.16 -38.96 -24.07
N ASP A 162 -0.24 -39.84 -23.07
CA ASP A 162 -0.93 -41.11 -23.25
C ASP A 162 -2.42 -40.87 -23.55
N ASN A 163 -2.91 -41.51 -24.60
CA ASN A 163 -4.34 -41.60 -24.85
C ASN A 163 -4.94 -42.52 -23.79
N VAL A 164 -6.06 -42.08 -23.20
CA VAL A 164 -6.76 -42.85 -22.18
C VAL A 164 -8.03 -43.41 -22.77
N ARG A 165 -8.22 -44.72 -22.67
CA ARG A 165 -9.49 -45.38 -22.93
C ARG A 165 -10.12 -45.73 -21.59
N ALA A 166 -11.30 -45.20 -21.28
CA ALA A 166 -11.95 -45.39 -20.00
C ALA A 166 -13.26 -46.17 -20.16
N LEU A 167 -13.48 -47.16 -19.29
CA LEU A 167 -14.75 -47.86 -19.14
C LEU A 167 -15.42 -47.38 -17.85
N THR A 168 -16.65 -46.89 -17.95
CA THR A 168 -17.42 -46.39 -16.80
C THR A 168 -18.53 -47.37 -16.43
N PHE A 169 -18.59 -47.72 -15.15
CA PHE A 169 -19.61 -48.56 -14.55
C PHE A 169 -20.31 -47.77 -13.43
N GLU A 170 -21.64 -47.67 -13.44
CA GLU A 170 -22.38 -46.94 -12.41
C GLU A 170 -23.08 -47.90 -11.45
N ASP A 171 -23.26 -47.46 -10.20
CA ASP A 171 -24.05 -48.19 -9.21
C ASP A 171 -25.47 -48.43 -9.73
N ARG A 172 -25.87 -49.70 -9.75
CA ARG A 172 -27.16 -50.16 -10.24
C ARG A 172 -28.35 -49.47 -9.58
N TYR A 173 -28.24 -49.07 -8.31
CA TYR A 173 -29.38 -48.60 -7.52
C TYR A 173 -29.36 -47.08 -7.27
N GLU A 174 -28.21 -46.54 -6.85
CA GLU A 174 -28.12 -45.14 -6.41
C GLU A 174 -27.65 -44.18 -7.51
N GLY A 175 -26.93 -44.68 -8.53
CA GLY A 175 -26.42 -43.89 -9.66
C GLY A 175 -25.38 -42.81 -9.32
N SER A 176 -25.16 -42.50 -8.04
CA SER A 176 -24.21 -41.49 -7.58
C SER A 176 -22.77 -41.97 -7.52
N ASP A 177 -22.57 -43.29 -7.33
CA ASP A 177 -21.24 -43.90 -7.30
C ASP A 177 -20.93 -44.53 -8.65
N PHE A 178 -19.66 -44.48 -9.06
CA PHE A 178 -19.21 -45.15 -10.27
C PHE A 178 -17.81 -45.75 -10.10
N ILE A 179 -17.44 -46.64 -11.01
CA ILE A 179 -16.09 -47.17 -11.18
C ILE A 179 -15.63 -46.79 -12.59
N SER A 180 -14.48 -46.13 -12.68
CA SER A 180 -13.77 -45.87 -13.94
C SER A 180 -12.59 -46.82 -14.03
N VAL A 181 -12.47 -47.55 -15.14
CA VAL A 181 -11.31 -48.39 -15.45
C VAL A 181 -10.60 -47.79 -16.65
N GLU A 182 -9.39 -47.31 -16.43
CA GLU A 182 -8.64 -46.51 -17.39
C GLU A 182 -7.44 -47.27 -17.92
N TYR A 183 -7.40 -47.42 -19.24
CA TYR A 183 -6.33 -48.07 -19.97
C TYR A 183 -5.41 -47.01 -20.57
N TYR A 184 -4.17 -47.01 -20.09
CA TYR A 184 -3.05 -46.29 -20.64
C TYR A 184 -2.18 -47.25 -21.45
N THR A 185 -1.19 -46.74 -22.18
CA THR A 185 -0.31 -47.55 -23.03
C THR A 185 0.37 -48.70 -22.26
N ASN A 186 0.81 -48.45 -21.02
CA ASN A 186 1.62 -49.39 -20.23
C ASN A 186 1.02 -49.74 -18.86
N LYS A 187 -0.19 -49.28 -18.54
CA LYS A 187 -0.83 -49.51 -17.23
C LYS A 187 -2.35 -49.48 -17.32
N THR A 188 -2.99 -50.14 -16.38
CA THR A 188 -4.43 -50.05 -16.16
C THR A 188 -4.66 -49.57 -14.73
N GLU A 189 -5.46 -48.53 -14.60
CA GLU A 189 -5.81 -47.94 -13.32
C GLU A 189 -7.32 -48.03 -13.11
N ALA A 190 -7.73 -48.11 -11.85
CA ALA A 190 -9.13 -48.16 -11.49
C ALA A 190 -9.42 -47.09 -10.44
N PHE A 191 -10.56 -46.44 -10.58
CA PHE A 191 -10.98 -45.36 -9.70
C PHE A 191 -12.39 -45.61 -9.21
N LYS A 192 -12.60 -45.45 -7.90
CA LYS A 192 -13.93 -45.29 -7.34
C LYS A 192 -14.30 -43.81 -7.39
N GLY A 193 -15.35 -43.51 -8.15
CA GLY A 193 -15.90 -42.18 -8.32
C GLY A 193 -17.20 -41.96 -7.55
N ILE A 194 -17.48 -40.70 -7.22
CA ILE A 194 -18.76 -40.22 -6.71
C ILE A 194 -19.11 -38.94 -7.49
N TYR A 195 -20.32 -38.89 -8.04
CA TYR A 195 -20.88 -37.66 -8.62
C TYR A 195 -21.27 -36.69 -7.50
N LEU A 196 -20.86 -35.44 -7.66
CA LEU A 196 -21.16 -34.35 -6.77
C LEU A 196 -22.13 -33.40 -7.48
N ASP A 197 -22.95 -32.69 -6.71
CA ASP A 197 -23.61 -31.51 -7.25
C ASP A 197 -22.58 -30.37 -7.43
N GLU A 198 -22.88 -29.47 -8.36
CA GLU A 198 -22.01 -28.34 -8.70
C GLU A 198 -21.61 -27.50 -7.48
N SER A 199 -22.55 -27.30 -6.54
CA SER A 199 -22.31 -26.46 -5.36
C SER A 199 -21.32 -27.13 -4.40
N SER A 200 -21.47 -28.44 -4.16
CA SER A 200 -20.55 -29.23 -3.34
C SER A 200 -19.15 -29.28 -3.96
N PHE A 201 -19.06 -29.43 -5.29
CA PHE A 201 -17.79 -29.42 -6.00
C PHE A 201 -17.09 -28.05 -5.88
N LYS A 202 -17.79 -26.96 -6.20
CA LYS A 202 -17.23 -25.60 -6.12
C LYS A 202 -16.80 -25.23 -4.70
N ARG A 203 -17.50 -25.71 -3.67
CA ARG A 203 -17.15 -25.47 -2.26
C ARG A 203 -15.79 -26.05 -1.85
N LEU A 204 -15.31 -27.09 -2.53
CA LEU A 204 -13.97 -27.64 -2.28
C LEU A 204 -12.88 -26.59 -2.51
N PHE A 205 -13.07 -25.72 -3.50
CA PHE A 205 -12.14 -24.65 -3.85
C PHE A 205 -12.52 -23.30 -3.22
N ALA A 206 -13.79 -23.10 -2.87
CA ALA A 206 -14.29 -21.81 -2.36
C ALA A 206 -13.60 -21.37 -1.06
N THR A 207 -13.19 -22.31 -0.19
CA THR A 207 -12.69 -21.97 1.15
C THR A 207 -11.51 -21.00 1.13
N GLN A 208 -10.53 -21.17 0.24
CA GLN A 208 -9.38 -20.26 0.17
C GLN A 208 -9.75 -18.92 -0.50
N ARG A 209 -10.57 -18.96 -1.55
CA ARG A 209 -11.01 -17.75 -2.25
C ARG A 209 -11.92 -16.88 -1.40
N GLU A 210 -12.82 -17.48 -0.63
CA GLU A 210 -13.65 -16.80 0.37
C GLU A 210 -12.79 -16.17 1.46
N ILE A 211 -11.77 -16.85 1.99
CA ILE A 211 -10.84 -16.26 2.96
C ILE A 211 -10.12 -15.04 2.37
N ASN A 212 -9.62 -15.14 1.14
CA ASN A 212 -8.92 -14.04 0.48
C ASN A 212 -9.85 -12.85 0.18
N TYR A 213 -11.06 -13.11 -0.29
CA TYR A 213 -12.09 -12.10 -0.52
C TYR A 213 -12.47 -11.39 0.79
N THR A 214 -12.72 -12.18 1.84
CA THR A 214 -13.06 -11.73 3.19
C THR A 214 -11.96 -10.83 3.76
N LYS A 215 -10.68 -11.22 3.62
CA LYS A 215 -9.52 -10.39 4.01
C LYS A 215 -9.47 -9.07 3.24
N SER A 216 -9.60 -9.12 1.92
CA SER A 216 -9.57 -7.94 1.06
C SER A 216 -10.68 -6.94 1.42
N ASN A 217 -11.90 -7.43 1.67
CA ASN A 217 -13.05 -6.60 1.98
C ASN A 217 -12.93 -5.90 3.35
N VAL A 218 -12.46 -6.62 4.38
CA VAL A 218 -12.16 -6.03 5.70
C VAL A 218 -11.10 -4.94 5.56
N SER A 219 -10.04 -5.19 4.78
CA SER A 219 -8.98 -4.21 4.56
C SER A 219 -9.47 -2.93 3.88
N LYS A 220 -10.35 -3.06 2.89
CA LYS A 220 -10.98 -1.90 2.23
C LYS A 220 -11.80 -1.06 3.22
N ASN A 221 -12.59 -1.69 4.08
CA ASN A 221 -13.40 -0.99 5.09
C ASN A 221 -12.52 -0.24 6.10
N ILE A 222 -11.41 -0.86 6.55
CA ILE A 222 -10.43 -0.21 7.43
C ILE A 222 -9.80 0.99 6.71
N ALA A 223 -9.34 0.82 5.46
CA ALA A 223 -8.74 1.89 4.68
C ALA A 223 -9.70 3.08 4.50
N LEU A 224 -10.98 2.81 4.20
CA LEU A 224 -12.02 3.82 4.10
C LEU A 224 -12.23 4.59 5.40
N LEU A 225 -12.22 3.91 6.56
CA LEU A 225 -12.33 4.59 7.85
C LEU A 225 -11.16 5.57 8.05
N PHE A 226 -9.92 5.11 7.90
CA PHE A 226 -8.75 5.97 8.14
C PHE A 226 -8.62 7.09 7.10
N ALA A 227 -9.04 6.86 5.85
CA ALA A 227 -9.16 7.92 4.85
C ALA A 227 -10.18 8.99 5.27
N PHE A 228 -11.33 8.57 5.81
CA PHE A 228 -12.35 9.48 6.32
C PHE A 228 -11.85 10.29 7.53
N ILE A 229 -11.09 9.67 8.44
CA ILE A 229 -10.41 10.39 9.53
C ILE A 229 -9.46 11.44 8.96
N GLY A 230 -8.61 11.08 7.99
CA GLY A 230 -7.70 12.03 7.34
C GLY A 230 -8.42 13.23 6.74
N LEU A 231 -9.56 13.00 6.07
CA LEU A 231 -10.41 14.06 5.54
C LEU A 231 -10.97 14.98 6.64
N ILE A 232 -11.43 14.41 7.77
CA ILE A 232 -11.85 15.19 8.94
C ILE A 232 -10.71 16.07 9.47
N LEU A 233 -9.47 15.55 9.54
CA LEU A 233 -8.33 16.33 10.02
C LEU A 233 -8.01 17.52 9.12
N VAL A 234 -8.14 17.36 7.79
CA VAL A 234 -7.96 18.47 6.84
C VAL A 234 -9.04 19.54 7.05
N ILE A 235 -10.31 19.14 7.21
CA ILE A 235 -11.41 20.07 7.48
C ILE A 235 -11.18 20.79 8.82
N LEU A 236 -10.79 20.07 9.87
CA LEU A 236 -10.49 20.66 11.18
C LEU A 236 -9.32 21.64 11.11
N GLN A 237 -8.24 21.31 10.38
CA GLN A 237 -7.12 22.23 10.17
C GLN A 237 -7.62 23.55 9.55
N TYR A 238 -8.46 23.46 8.52
CA TYR A 238 -9.01 24.63 7.84
C TYR A 238 -9.91 25.45 8.79
N VAL A 239 -10.85 24.81 9.47
CA VAL A 239 -11.80 25.50 10.37
C VAL A 239 -11.08 26.20 11.52
N LEU A 240 -10.18 25.49 12.20
CA LEU A 240 -9.42 26.01 13.35
C LEU A 240 -8.47 27.16 12.95
N ASN A 241 -8.01 27.21 11.71
CA ASN A 241 -7.00 28.17 11.25
C ASN A 241 -7.50 29.14 10.17
N SER A 242 -8.80 29.18 9.91
CA SER A 242 -9.44 30.00 8.85
C SER A 242 -9.09 31.49 8.92
N ASN A 243 -8.87 32.02 10.13
CA ASN A 243 -8.47 33.41 10.36
C ASN A 243 -7.01 33.72 9.97
N HIS A 244 -6.19 32.69 9.75
CA HIS A 244 -4.74 32.79 9.57
C HIS A 244 -4.22 32.06 8.31
N THR A 245 -5.10 31.59 7.42
CA THR A 245 -4.72 30.87 6.19
C THR A 245 -4.12 31.77 5.11
N SER A 246 -4.51 33.05 5.07
CA SER A 246 -4.01 34.04 4.10
C SER A 246 -2.72 34.66 4.60
N SER A 247 -1.62 34.50 3.86
CA SER A 247 -0.37 35.20 4.12
C SER A 247 -0.14 36.32 3.11
N THR A 248 0.06 37.55 3.56
CA THR A 248 0.55 38.64 2.71
C THR A 248 2.02 38.92 3.01
N THR A 249 2.82 39.15 1.97
CA THR A 249 4.26 39.39 2.11
C THR A 249 4.61 40.76 1.54
N PHE A 250 5.36 41.57 2.30
CA PHE A 250 5.88 42.86 1.90
C PHE A 250 7.39 42.86 2.01
N THR A 251 8.09 43.45 1.05
CA THR A 251 9.56 43.54 1.04
C THR A 251 10.01 44.97 0.81
N GLY A 252 11.10 45.38 1.43
CA GLY A 252 11.69 46.71 1.21
C GLY A 252 13.14 46.79 1.67
N MET A 253 13.80 47.86 1.25
CA MET A 253 15.18 48.20 1.62
C MET A 253 15.17 49.57 2.29
N LEU A 254 15.93 49.69 3.37
CA LEU A 254 16.10 50.92 4.14
C LEU A 254 17.59 51.23 4.23
N VAL A 255 17.96 52.44 3.81
CA VAL A 255 19.33 52.96 3.89
C VAL A 255 19.30 54.14 4.84
N LYS A 256 20.11 54.10 5.91
CA LYS A 256 20.23 55.23 6.83
C LYS A 256 20.95 56.39 6.14
N GLU A 257 20.28 57.54 5.99
CA GLU A 257 20.93 58.73 5.44
C GLU A 257 21.92 59.35 6.46
N PRO A 258 23.10 59.82 6.02
CA PRO A 258 24.19 60.20 6.92
C PRO A 258 23.90 61.38 7.86
N ASN A 259 22.81 62.13 7.68
CA ASN A 259 22.55 63.36 8.43
C ASN A 259 21.15 63.48 9.07
N HIS A 260 20.28 62.45 9.05
CA HIS A 260 18.95 62.55 9.65
C HIS A 260 18.51 61.32 10.45
N HIS A 261 18.03 61.62 11.68
CA HIS A 261 17.29 60.86 12.68
C HIS A 261 17.82 59.48 13.15
N GLU A 262 17.67 59.23 14.44
CA GLU A 262 18.09 58.01 15.18
C GLU A 262 17.37 56.71 14.72
N PHE A 263 16.43 56.82 13.78
CA PHE A 263 15.49 55.77 13.41
C PHE A 263 15.26 55.71 11.89
N VAL A 264 15.11 54.50 11.34
CA VAL A 264 14.73 54.29 9.93
C VAL A 264 13.33 53.68 9.84
N LYS A 265 12.47 54.25 8.99
CA LYS A 265 11.04 53.91 8.88
C LYS A 265 10.72 53.21 7.55
N SER A 266 9.94 52.14 7.60
CA SER A 266 9.41 51.46 6.40
C SER A 266 8.24 52.22 5.76
N GLY A 267 7.91 51.85 4.51
CA GLY A 267 6.61 52.17 3.93
C GLY A 267 5.45 51.51 4.71
N SER A 268 4.25 52.06 4.58
CA SER A 268 3.04 51.59 5.25
C SER A 268 2.49 50.31 4.62
N TYR A 269 1.98 49.40 5.45
CA TYR A 269 1.31 48.17 5.02
C TYR A 269 0.06 47.89 5.87
N LYS A 270 -0.87 47.13 5.31
CA LYS A 270 -2.18 46.86 5.93
C LYS A 270 -2.25 45.45 6.53
N VAL A 271 -2.71 45.39 7.77
CA VAL A 271 -3.17 44.17 8.44
C VAL A 271 -4.69 44.13 8.30
N GLU A 272 -5.22 43.15 7.58
CA GLU A 272 -6.64 43.12 7.18
C GLU A 272 -7.58 42.49 8.23
N LYS A 273 -7.05 41.62 9.09
CA LYS A 273 -7.78 40.84 10.10
C LYS A 273 -7.22 41.13 11.49
N ASP A 274 -8.01 40.86 12.53
CA ASP A 274 -7.57 40.99 13.91
C ASP A 274 -6.73 39.78 14.37
N ASN A 275 -6.01 39.97 15.49
CA ASN A 275 -5.18 38.94 16.15
C ASN A 275 -4.18 38.24 15.21
N GLN A 276 -3.59 39.00 14.28
CA GLN A 276 -2.65 38.45 13.30
C GLN A 276 -1.23 38.35 13.87
N LYS A 277 -0.48 37.39 13.32
CA LYS A 277 0.95 37.28 13.51
C LYS A 277 1.67 38.05 12.41
N VAL A 278 2.59 38.93 12.79
CA VAL A 278 3.46 39.66 11.86
C VAL A 278 4.88 39.17 12.09
N THR A 279 5.43 38.46 11.11
CA THR A 279 6.81 38.00 11.12
C THR A 279 7.65 38.96 10.29
N VAL A 280 8.73 39.50 10.88
CA VAL A 280 9.69 40.34 10.17
C VAL A 280 11.01 39.61 10.11
N GLU A 281 11.42 39.27 8.89
CA GLU A 281 12.76 38.76 8.58
C GLU A 281 13.56 39.93 8.01
N PHE A 282 14.72 40.21 8.57
CA PHE A 282 15.55 41.30 8.07
C PHE A 282 17.04 40.96 8.12
N VAL A 283 17.77 41.52 7.16
CA VAL A 283 19.23 41.51 7.10
C VAL A 283 19.69 42.90 7.50
N SER A 284 20.66 42.96 8.41
CA SER A 284 21.33 44.20 8.79
C SER A 284 22.79 44.13 8.35
N GLU A 285 23.27 45.17 7.66
CA GLU A 285 24.65 45.30 7.22
C GLU A 285 25.31 46.47 7.96
N THR A 286 26.37 46.21 8.73
CA THR A 286 27.12 47.25 9.46
C THR A 286 28.55 46.84 9.76
N GLN A 287 29.46 47.80 9.70
CA GLN A 287 30.87 47.60 10.07
C GLN A 287 31.10 47.60 11.59
N ASN A 288 30.05 47.88 12.40
CA ASN A 288 30.18 47.95 13.85
C ASN A 288 29.69 46.67 14.52
N SER A 289 30.60 45.99 15.23
CA SER A 289 30.35 44.71 15.89
C SER A 289 29.48 44.77 17.15
N ASN A 290 29.24 45.97 17.70
CA ASN A 290 28.45 46.18 18.90
C ASN A 290 27.04 46.74 18.63
N THR A 291 26.58 46.66 17.37
CA THR A 291 25.27 47.16 16.97
C THR A 291 24.14 46.29 17.54
N SER A 292 23.14 46.91 18.15
CA SER A 292 21.86 46.27 18.43
C SER A 292 20.71 47.08 17.88
N LEU A 293 19.73 46.41 17.30
CA LEU A 293 18.55 47.01 16.70
C LEU A 293 17.32 46.77 17.58
N ASN A 294 16.55 47.81 17.80
CA ASN A 294 15.18 47.71 18.29
C ASN A 294 14.25 47.78 17.08
N VAL A 295 13.31 46.85 17.01
CA VAL A 295 12.32 46.78 15.94
C VAL A 295 10.96 47.11 16.54
N ALA A 296 10.37 48.21 16.09
CA ALA A 296 9.05 48.64 16.51
C ALA A 296 8.06 48.51 15.36
N LEU A 297 6.87 47.99 15.67
CA LEU A 297 5.71 47.97 14.80
C LEU A 297 4.72 49.01 15.30
N VAL A 298 4.47 50.05 14.50
CA VAL A 298 3.67 51.23 14.93
C VAL A 298 2.40 51.32 14.12
N ASN A 299 1.25 51.38 14.81
CA ASN A 299 -0.05 51.63 14.18
C ASN A 299 -0.18 53.11 13.80
N GLU A 300 -0.45 53.40 12.54
CA GLU A 300 -0.47 54.77 12.01
C GLU A 300 -1.66 55.61 12.48
N LYS A 301 -2.73 54.98 12.95
CA LYS A 301 -3.93 55.68 13.42
C LYS A 301 -3.97 55.83 14.94
N THR A 302 -3.58 54.79 15.67
CA THR A 302 -3.69 54.76 17.14
C THR A 302 -2.37 55.09 17.85
N ASN A 303 -1.25 55.12 17.13
CA ASN A 303 0.11 55.21 17.69
C ASN A 303 0.46 54.06 18.66
N GLU A 304 -0.33 52.99 18.68
CA GLU A 304 0.01 51.77 19.43
C GLU A 304 1.31 51.19 18.86
N THR A 305 2.26 50.89 19.75
CA THR A 305 3.60 50.45 19.38
C THR A 305 3.91 49.10 20.01
N HIS A 306 4.21 48.11 19.18
CA HIS A 306 4.75 46.83 19.61
C HIS A 306 6.26 46.84 19.41
N LEU A 307 7.01 46.72 20.50
CA LEU A 307 8.47 46.89 20.48
C LEU A 307 9.18 45.58 20.83
N ILE A 308 10.16 45.21 20.01
CA ILE A 308 11.14 44.15 20.30
C ILE A 308 12.50 44.83 20.41
N GLN A 309 13.11 44.76 21.60
CA GLN A 309 14.39 45.42 21.89
C GLN A 309 15.56 44.43 21.80
N GLY A 310 16.76 44.97 21.52
CA GLY A 310 18.01 44.26 21.73
C GLY A 310 18.32 43.15 20.73
N VAL A 311 17.83 43.27 19.48
CA VAL A 311 18.23 42.35 18.41
C VAL A 311 19.70 42.60 18.08
N LYS A 312 20.59 41.74 18.58
CA LYS A 312 22.03 41.92 18.46
C LYS A 312 22.47 41.61 17.03
N HIS A 313 23.19 42.54 16.41
CA HIS A 313 23.84 42.28 15.14
C HIS A 313 24.99 41.29 15.35
N PHE A 314 24.97 40.19 14.61
CA PHE A 314 26.10 39.27 14.56
C PHE A 314 27.09 39.75 13.50
N PHE A 315 28.27 40.18 13.94
CA PHE A 315 29.30 40.70 13.05
C PHE A 315 30.05 39.60 12.33
N ASN A 316 29.85 39.49 11.01
CA ASN A 316 30.65 38.67 10.14
C ASN A 316 31.70 39.56 9.43
N SER A 317 32.99 39.30 9.67
CA SER A 317 34.09 40.10 9.12
C SER A 317 34.24 40.00 7.59
N LYS A 318 33.59 39.03 6.93
CA LYS A 318 33.66 38.85 5.47
C LYS A 318 32.66 39.71 4.72
N ASN A 319 31.49 39.96 5.30
CA ASN A 319 30.37 40.60 4.60
C ASN A 319 29.58 41.60 5.44
N TYR A 320 29.93 41.77 6.72
CA TYR A 320 29.31 42.71 7.64
C TYR A 320 27.79 42.51 7.85
N ALA A 321 27.25 41.33 7.49
CA ALA A 321 25.81 41.07 7.41
C ALA A 321 25.30 40.09 8.48
N SER A 322 24.11 40.35 9.02
CA SER A 322 23.43 39.51 10.01
C SER A 322 21.95 39.31 9.66
N SER A 323 21.48 38.05 9.65
CA SER A 323 20.06 37.72 9.45
C SER A 323 19.34 37.59 10.78
N ASN A 324 18.20 38.25 10.88
CA ASN A 324 17.38 38.29 12.08
C ASN A 324 15.92 38.04 11.74
N LYS A 325 15.23 37.34 12.63
CA LYS A 325 13.80 37.08 12.54
C LYS A 325 13.13 37.44 13.85
N VAL A 326 12.15 38.33 13.77
CA VAL A 326 11.31 38.76 14.90
C VAL A 326 9.84 38.50 14.60
N GLN A 327 9.06 38.20 15.63
CA GLN A 327 7.64 37.88 15.51
C GLN A 327 6.83 38.74 16.47
N PHE A 328 5.85 39.46 15.94
CA PHE A 328 4.84 40.18 16.70
C PHE A 328 3.52 39.42 16.66
N CYS A 329 2.90 39.24 17.81
CA CYS A 329 1.68 38.48 18.00
C CYS A 329 0.53 39.41 18.44
N GLY A 330 -0.73 39.03 18.17
CA GLY A 330 -1.88 39.80 18.65
C GLY A 330 -2.14 41.11 17.92
N ILE A 331 -1.66 41.25 16.68
CA ILE A 331 -1.77 42.51 15.94
C ILE A 331 -3.18 42.66 15.37
N ASN A 332 -3.85 43.73 15.79
CA ASN A 332 -5.20 44.06 15.33
C ASN A 332 -5.19 44.69 13.93
N LYS A 333 -6.34 44.65 13.26
CA LYS A 333 -6.55 45.24 11.94
C LYS A 333 -6.16 46.72 11.94
N GLY A 334 -5.33 47.12 10.98
CA GLY A 334 -4.83 48.50 10.91
C GLY A 334 -3.79 48.72 9.82
N SER A 335 -3.36 49.98 9.67
CA SER A 335 -2.19 50.34 8.87
C SER A 335 -0.99 50.48 9.79
N TYR A 336 0.12 49.84 9.44
CA TYR A 336 1.33 49.82 10.25
C TYR A 336 2.55 50.18 9.42
N HIS A 337 3.58 50.66 10.10
CA HIS A 337 4.94 50.75 9.57
C HIS A 337 5.93 50.19 10.59
N LEU A 338 7.09 49.74 10.10
CA LEU A 338 8.22 49.35 10.93
C LEU A 338 9.12 50.55 11.19
N VAL A 339 9.69 50.57 12.40
CA VAL A 339 10.75 51.49 12.79
C VAL A 339 11.92 50.66 13.33
N PHE A 340 13.10 50.87 12.76
CA PHE A 340 14.35 50.30 13.25
C PHE A 340 15.14 51.38 13.98
N ALA A 341 15.48 51.14 15.23
CA ALA A 341 16.32 52.01 16.06
C ALA A 341 17.65 51.33 16.37
N SER A 342 18.78 52.01 16.21
CA SER A 342 20.08 51.50 16.65
C SER A 342 20.47 52.05 18.02
N ASN A 343 21.14 51.26 18.85
CA ASN A 343 21.74 51.70 20.12
C ASN A 343 23.02 52.56 19.96
N LEU A 344 23.45 52.84 18.73
CA LEU A 344 24.66 53.60 18.45
C LEU A 344 24.38 55.11 18.57
N SER A 345 24.89 55.73 19.62
CA SER A 345 24.85 57.18 19.84
C SER A 345 25.89 57.90 18.98
N ASP A 346 25.45 58.74 18.05
CA ASP A 346 26.13 59.90 17.43
C ASP A 346 27.68 59.92 17.34
N GLN A 347 28.30 58.81 16.97
CA GLN A 347 29.70 58.80 16.57
C GLN A 347 29.83 58.36 15.11
N THR A 348 30.22 59.34 14.29
CA THR A 348 30.84 59.28 12.95
C THR A 348 30.48 58.07 12.06
N GLN A 349 29.70 58.35 11.00
CA GLN A 349 29.57 57.53 9.77
C GLN A 349 29.27 56.03 9.95
N ASN A 350 28.34 55.68 10.83
CA ASN A 350 27.81 54.32 10.87
C ASN A 350 26.57 54.22 9.98
N ASN A 351 26.78 53.89 8.71
CA ASN A 351 25.71 53.49 7.80
C ASN A 351 25.22 52.09 8.22
N ILE A 352 23.92 51.94 8.43
CA ILE A 352 23.27 50.63 8.62
C ILE A 352 22.28 50.49 7.48
N ASP A 353 22.49 49.47 6.65
CA ASP A 353 21.57 49.09 5.60
C ASP A 353 20.71 47.93 6.11
N ILE A 354 19.39 48.03 5.91
CA ILE A 354 18.42 47.03 6.38
C ILE A 354 17.53 46.61 5.22
N ASP A 355 17.65 45.33 4.85
CA ASP A 355 16.72 44.66 3.95
C ASP A 355 15.70 43.89 4.76
N TYR A 356 14.41 44.11 4.53
CA TYR A 356 13.36 43.49 5.33
C TYR A 356 12.29 42.82 4.46
N LYS A 357 11.71 41.76 5.03
CA LYS A 357 10.56 41.01 4.55
C LYS A 357 9.58 40.84 5.69
N ILE A 358 8.38 41.37 5.52
CA ILE A 358 7.27 41.21 6.44
C ILE A 358 6.33 40.15 5.89
N GLN A 359 5.97 39.18 6.71
CA GLN A 359 4.92 38.22 6.44
C GLN A 359 3.82 38.37 7.48
N ILE A 360 2.60 38.67 7.03
CA ILE A 360 1.40 38.82 7.88
C ILE A 360 0.57 37.56 7.72
N GLY A 361 0.26 36.89 8.83
CA GLY A 361 -0.50 35.64 8.85
C GLY A 361 0.30 34.44 8.33
N GLY A 362 -0.42 33.38 7.98
CA GLY A 362 0.14 32.08 7.60
C GLY A 362 0.09 31.07 8.75
N THR A 363 -0.30 29.85 8.44
CA THR A 363 -0.43 28.74 9.39
C THR A 363 0.51 27.61 8.97
N SER A 364 1.25 27.04 9.93
CA SER A 364 2.07 25.87 9.65
C SER A 364 1.21 24.64 9.34
N LEU A 365 1.51 23.94 8.25
CA LEU A 365 0.91 22.66 7.89
C LEU A 365 1.66 21.46 8.49
N THR A 366 2.79 21.69 9.18
CA THR A 366 3.63 20.62 9.73
C THR A 366 2.84 19.70 10.66
N TRP A 367 2.00 20.25 11.54
CA TRP A 367 1.19 19.45 12.45
C TRP A 367 0.14 18.59 11.73
N LEU A 368 -0.47 19.13 10.67
CA LEU A 368 -1.38 18.37 9.81
C LEU A 368 -0.63 17.20 9.16
N TYR A 369 0.56 17.42 8.62
CA TYR A 369 1.36 16.36 7.98
C TYR A 369 1.78 15.26 8.96
N ILE A 370 2.25 15.64 10.16
CA ILE A 370 2.59 14.68 11.23
C ILE A 370 1.36 13.84 11.59
N SER A 371 0.20 14.49 11.73
CA SER A 371 -1.03 13.82 12.12
C SER A 371 -1.55 12.88 11.04
N LEU A 372 -1.46 13.26 9.76
CA LEU A 372 -1.81 12.39 8.64
C LEU A 372 -0.87 11.17 8.56
N ALA A 373 0.43 11.36 8.77
CA ALA A 373 1.38 10.25 8.81
C ALA A 373 1.06 9.26 9.94
N LEU A 374 0.70 9.76 11.13
CA LEU A 374 0.27 8.92 12.26
C LEU A 374 -1.04 8.16 11.96
N VAL A 375 -2.02 8.81 11.33
CA VAL A 375 -3.28 8.17 10.90
C VAL A 375 -3.00 6.99 9.97
N ILE A 376 -2.11 7.16 8.99
CA ILE A 376 -1.72 6.09 8.06
C ILE A 376 -1.01 4.96 8.80
N ALA A 377 -0.05 5.27 9.67
CA ALA A 377 0.70 4.27 10.43
C ALA A 377 -0.22 3.45 11.37
N ILE A 378 -1.11 4.11 12.11
CA ILE A 378 -2.09 3.45 12.98
C ILE A 378 -3.05 2.61 12.13
N GLY A 379 -3.52 3.13 11.00
CA GLY A 379 -4.39 2.38 10.08
C GLY A 379 -3.74 1.11 9.56
N PHE A 380 -2.45 1.16 9.23
CA PHE A 380 -1.68 -0.01 8.79
C PHE A 380 -1.50 -1.05 9.91
N ILE A 381 -1.06 -0.63 11.10
CA ILE A 381 -0.89 -1.51 12.26
C ILE A 381 -2.23 -2.17 12.64
N TYR A 382 -3.31 -1.39 12.63
CA TYR A 382 -4.64 -1.88 12.94
C TYR A 382 -5.16 -2.86 11.89
N ASN A 383 -4.94 -2.59 10.60
CA ASN A 383 -5.26 -3.52 9.51
C ASN A 383 -4.56 -4.87 9.70
N TYR A 384 -3.25 -4.83 9.90
CA TYR A 384 -2.43 -6.03 10.14
C TYR A 384 -2.95 -6.85 11.31
N THR A 385 -3.20 -6.18 12.44
CA THR A 385 -3.70 -6.82 13.67
C THR A 385 -5.05 -7.51 13.46
N ILE A 386 -6.00 -6.86 12.77
CA ILE A 386 -7.34 -7.42 12.54
C ILE A 386 -7.31 -8.57 11.53
N VAL A 387 -6.61 -8.40 10.41
CA VAL A 387 -6.54 -9.37 9.31
C VAL A 387 -5.86 -10.68 9.73
N GLU A 388 -4.90 -10.62 10.66
CA GLU A 388 -4.21 -11.81 11.14
C GLU A 388 -4.87 -12.49 12.35
N ASN A 389 -5.54 -11.74 13.25
CA ASN A 389 -5.95 -12.26 14.56
C ASN A 389 -7.47 -12.44 14.78
N THR A 390 -8.31 -12.22 13.76
CA THR A 390 -9.78 -12.19 13.94
C THR A 390 -10.51 -13.13 13.01
N ASP A 391 -11.67 -13.64 13.43
CA ASP A 391 -12.62 -14.34 12.57
C ASP A 391 -13.30 -13.33 11.64
N LEU A 392 -12.71 -13.14 10.46
CA LEU A 392 -13.05 -12.09 9.49
C LEU A 392 -14.45 -12.27 8.87
N THR A 393 -15.06 -13.44 9.06
CA THR A 393 -16.41 -13.75 8.57
C THR A 393 -17.48 -12.83 9.17
N ARG A 394 -17.25 -12.33 10.40
CA ARG A 394 -18.21 -11.47 11.13
C ARG A 394 -18.04 -9.96 10.87
N ILE A 395 -17.03 -9.55 10.11
CA ILE A 395 -16.63 -8.13 9.97
C ILE A 395 -16.71 -7.71 8.49
N GLN A 396 -17.73 -8.18 7.77
CA GLN A 396 -17.83 -7.92 6.32
C GLN A 396 -18.41 -6.55 5.98
N LYS A 397 -19.35 -6.04 6.78
CA LYS A 397 -19.95 -4.72 6.55
C LYS A 397 -19.25 -3.65 7.39
N PHE A 398 -19.25 -2.42 6.89
CA PHE A 398 -18.73 -1.27 7.62
C PHE A 398 -19.44 -1.06 8.97
N SER A 399 -20.75 -1.35 9.06
CA SER A 399 -21.51 -1.31 10.32
C SER A 399 -20.99 -2.29 11.36
N ASP A 400 -20.65 -3.49 10.93
CA ASP A 400 -20.19 -4.58 11.79
C ASP A 400 -18.78 -4.28 12.29
N PHE A 401 -17.98 -3.68 11.41
CA PHE A 401 -16.68 -3.13 11.73
C PHE A 401 -16.75 -2.03 12.79
N ILE A 402 -17.59 -1.00 12.63
CA ILE A 402 -17.73 0.09 13.60
C ILE A 402 -18.19 -0.42 14.97
N ASN A 403 -19.01 -1.47 15.00
CA ASN A 403 -19.49 -2.08 16.25
C ASN A 403 -18.53 -3.13 16.84
N HIS A 404 -17.41 -3.42 16.17
CA HIS A 404 -16.46 -4.44 16.62
C HIS A 404 -15.93 -4.16 18.03
N LYS A 405 -15.86 -5.22 18.85
CA LYS A 405 -15.36 -5.21 20.24
C LYS A 405 -15.84 -3.99 21.06
N LYS A 406 -17.16 -3.78 21.13
CA LYS A 406 -17.78 -2.65 21.86
C LYS A 406 -17.34 -1.28 21.33
N LYS A 407 -17.33 -1.10 20.00
CA LYS A 407 -17.02 0.18 19.33
C LYS A 407 -15.57 0.66 19.50
N GLN A 408 -14.61 -0.27 19.63
CA GLN A 408 -13.17 0.04 19.69
C GLN A 408 -12.69 0.97 18.56
N PRO A 409 -13.09 0.79 17.28
CA PRO A 409 -12.67 1.70 16.21
C PRO A 409 -13.09 3.16 16.45
N LEU A 410 -14.27 3.36 17.04
CA LEU A 410 -14.81 4.69 17.31
C LEU A 410 -14.04 5.38 18.44
N ILE A 411 -13.59 4.62 19.44
CA ILE A 411 -12.70 5.13 20.50
C ILE A 411 -11.37 5.60 19.90
N ILE A 412 -10.77 4.82 18.99
CA ILE A 412 -9.51 5.20 18.31
C ILE A 412 -9.72 6.49 17.51
N VAL A 413 -10.82 6.60 16.77
CA VAL A 413 -11.16 7.83 16.01
C VAL A 413 -11.24 9.04 16.93
N LEU A 414 -11.95 8.93 18.06
CA LEU A 414 -12.10 10.03 19.02
C LEU A 414 -10.77 10.44 19.64
N LEU A 415 -9.89 9.47 19.95
CA LEU A 415 -8.56 9.76 20.48
C LEU A 415 -7.68 10.50 19.45
N ILE A 416 -7.70 10.08 18.19
CA ILE A 416 -6.94 10.75 17.11
C ILE A 416 -7.43 12.19 16.93
N ILE A 417 -8.75 12.39 16.84
CA ILE A 417 -9.34 13.73 16.67
C ILE A 417 -9.02 14.61 17.89
N GLY A 418 -9.17 14.09 19.11
CA GLY A 418 -8.84 14.81 20.34
C GLY A 418 -7.37 15.21 20.42
N ALA A 419 -6.46 14.30 20.09
CA ALA A 419 -5.03 14.57 20.03
C ALA A 419 -4.68 15.61 18.96
N PHE A 420 -5.34 15.56 17.80
CA PHE A 420 -5.16 16.54 16.74
C PHE A 420 -5.57 17.94 17.18
N ILE A 421 -6.75 18.09 17.78
CA ILE A 421 -7.27 19.38 18.28
C ILE A 421 -6.33 19.93 19.36
N ALA A 422 -5.93 19.10 20.33
CA ALA A 422 -5.00 19.50 21.39
C ALA A 422 -3.64 19.95 20.83
N GLY A 423 -3.08 19.21 19.88
CA GLY A 423 -1.82 19.57 19.24
C GLY A 423 -1.94 20.80 18.34
N ASN A 424 -3.06 20.99 17.64
CA ASN A 424 -3.31 22.18 16.86
C ASN A 424 -3.35 23.41 17.78
N TYR A 425 -4.03 23.30 18.93
CA TYR A 425 -4.04 24.34 19.95
C TYR A 425 -2.64 24.65 20.51
N MET A 426 -1.84 23.62 20.79
CA MET A 426 -0.51 23.79 21.38
C MET A 426 0.54 24.34 20.41
N PHE A 427 0.57 23.84 19.18
CA PHE A 427 1.68 24.04 18.24
C PHE A 427 1.36 24.94 17.05
N VAL A 428 0.08 25.13 16.73
CA VAL A 428 -0.36 25.83 15.50
C VAL A 428 -1.14 27.10 15.83
N SER A 429 -2.00 27.06 16.85
CA SER A 429 -2.83 28.18 17.24
C SER A 429 -1.97 29.39 17.62
N ASN A 430 -2.32 30.53 17.04
CA ASN A 430 -1.70 31.82 17.31
C ASN A 430 -1.92 32.30 18.77
N GLN A 431 -2.75 31.60 19.56
CA GLN A 431 -2.94 31.88 20.98
C GLN A 431 -1.68 31.63 21.83
N ASN A 432 -0.76 30.77 21.38
CA ASN A 432 0.54 30.53 22.03
C ASN A 432 1.69 31.29 21.36
N CYS A 433 1.39 32.32 20.57
CA CYS A 433 2.42 33.10 19.89
C CYS A 433 3.24 33.90 20.92
N SER A 434 4.51 33.51 21.10
CA SER A 434 5.48 34.25 21.91
C SER A 434 6.32 35.18 21.03
N ASN A 435 6.62 36.38 21.51
CA ASN A 435 7.57 37.28 20.85
C ASN A 435 8.96 36.63 20.92
N ASN A 436 9.39 36.00 19.83
CA ASN A 436 10.69 35.33 19.75
C ASN A 436 11.66 36.10 18.85
N ILE A 437 12.93 36.10 19.24
CA ILE A 437 14.05 36.65 18.46
C ILE A 437 14.94 35.47 18.07
N ASN A 438 15.10 35.25 16.77
CA ASN A 438 16.09 34.31 16.25
C ASN A 438 17.13 35.08 15.45
N THR A 439 18.38 35.03 15.89
CA THR A 439 19.54 35.59 15.18
C THR A 439 20.36 34.43 14.63
N SER A 440 20.70 34.48 13.35
CA SER A 440 21.54 33.47 12.69
C SER A 440 22.70 34.11 11.95
N GLU A 441 23.82 33.39 11.92
CA GLU A 441 24.99 33.75 11.13
C GLU A 441 24.70 33.57 9.63
N LEU A 442 25.15 34.52 8.81
CA LEU A 442 25.07 34.48 7.35
C LEU A 442 26.48 34.23 6.80
N GLU A 443 26.79 32.99 6.41
CA GLU A 443 28.14 32.61 5.94
C GLU A 443 28.57 33.29 4.62
N ASN A 444 27.61 33.77 3.82
CA ASN A 444 27.89 34.35 2.52
C ASN A 444 26.88 35.46 2.18
N ALA A 445 27.35 36.67 1.85
CA ALA A 445 26.49 37.77 1.38
C ALA A 445 26.29 37.74 -0.14
N SER A 446 26.46 36.59 -0.78
CA SER A 446 26.23 36.43 -2.22
C SER A 446 24.85 35.88 -2.58
N TYR A 447 23.88 35.86 -1.65
CA TYR A 447 22.45 35.80 -2.01
C TYR A 447 22.05 34.69 -3.02
N THR A 448 22.65 33.47 -2.98
CA THR A 448 22.42 32.44 -4.03
C THR A 448 21.35 31.38 -3.71
N GLY A 449 20.69 31.44 -2.54
CA GLY A 449 19.64 30.49 -2.17
C GLY A 449 18.24 31.11 -2.22
N SER A 450 17.51 30.89 -3.32
CA SER A 450 16.07 31.18 -3.53
C SER A 450 15.70 32.59 -4.03
N ARG A 451 15.36 32.62 -5.33
CA ARG A 451 14.86 33.75 -6.13
C ARG A 451 13.57 34.37 -5.57
N ASN A 452 13.62 35.64 -5.20
CA ASN A 452 12.80 36.73 -5.76
C ASN A 452 13.17 38.03 -5.04
N HIS A 453 13.83 38.92 -5.77
CA HIS A 453 14.34 40.26 -5.37
C HIS A 453 15.56 40.31 -4.45
N TYR A 454 16.75 40.46 -5.03
CA TYR A 454 17.91 41.11 -4.38
C TYR A 454 18.70 41.88 -5.45
N VAL A 455 18.78 43.21 -5.31
CA VAL A 455 19.51 44.09 -6.25
C VAL A 455 20.99 44.03 -5.88
N HIS A 456 21.83 43.70 -6.86
CA HIS A 456 23.29 43.62 -6.73
C HIS A 456 23.90 45.00 -6.46
N ARG A 457 24.61 45.20 -5.34
CA ARG A 457 25.55 46.33 -5.17
C ARG A 457 26.97 45.88 -5.51
N ILE A 458 27.59 46.58 -6.46
CA ILE A 458 29.04 46.56 -6.63
C ILE A 458 29.59 47.58 -5.64
N TYR A 459 30.34 47.14 -4.63
CA TYR A 459 31.14 48.05 -3.82
C TYR A 459 32.32 48.52 -4.68
N SER A 460 32.28 49.73 -5.22
CA SER A 460 33.45 50.34 -5.84
C SER A 460 34.41 50.81 -4.76
N SER A 461 35.37 49.97 -4.41
CA SER A 461 36.58 50.40 -3.71
C SER A 461 37.64 50.79 -4.75
N GLY A 462 37.95 52.08 -4.89
CA GLY A 462 39.13 52.49 -5.64
C GLY A 462 39.11 53.92 -6.13
N SER A 463 39.96 54.76 -5.53
CA SER A 463 40.26 56.12 -5.97
C SER A 463 40.93 56.11 -7.35
N HIS A 464 40.45 56.93 -8.28
CA HIS A 464 41.27 57.43 -9.36
C HIS A 464 41.62 58.88 -9.07
N LYS A 465 42.93 59.15 -8.99
CA LYS A 465 43.51 60.49 -9.13
C LYS A 465 43.15 61.07 -10.49
#